data_AF-A0A7R7I4I9-F1
#
_entry.id   AF-A0A7R7I4I9-F1
#
_cell.length_a   1.000
_cell.length_b   1.000
_cell.length_c   1.000
_cell.angle_alpha   90.00
_cell.angle_beta   90.00
_cell.angle_gamma   90.00
#
_symmetry.space_group_name_H-M   'P 1'
#
loop_
_entity.id
_entity.type
_entity.pdbx_description
1 polymer ?
#
loop_
_entity_poly.entity_id
_entity_poly.type
_entity_poly.pdbx_seq_one_letter_code
_entity_poly.pdbx_strand_id
1 'polypeptide(L)'
;MLIAGPRFAPMMFNEPGCGFHVSGELYTVDECVLAKLDSIESIGKPGNFRILIEIDPAVGRPSTLAHVYMKSRSLADPIHSGLLDRYEDRRFIREDPAQPGPPCRP
;
A
#
# COMPACT_ATOMS: atom_id res chain seq x y z
N MET A 1 -8.93 -5.13 -0.64
CA MET A 1 -8.62 -3.76 -1.12
C MET A 1 -9.90 -3.08 -1.60
N LEU A 2 -9.95 -1.76 -1.71
CA LEU A 2 -10.95 -1.04 -2.53
C LEU A 2 -10.35 0.23 -3.12
N ILE A 3 -11.12 0.96 -3.92
CA ILE A 3 -10.72 2.24 -4.50
C ILE A 3 -11.46 3.35 -3.77
N ALA A 4 -10.71 4.31 -3.20
CA ALA A 4 -11.30 5.39 -2.44
C ALA A 4 -10.47 6.69 -2.51
N GLY A 5 -11.05 7.72 -1.93
CA GLY A 5 -10.44 9.04 -1.82
C GLY A 5 -10.60 9.86 -3.10
N PRO A 6 -10.20 11.14 -3.06
CA PRO A 6 -10.33 12.05 -4.20
C PRO A 6 -9.46 11.66 -5.40
N ARG A 7 -8.46 10.78 -5.19
CA ARG A 7 -7.48 10.38 -6.21
C ARG A 7 -7.73 9.00 -6.81
N PHE A 8 -8.87 8.36 -6.49
CA PHE A 8 -9.16 6.97 -6.93
C PHE A 8 -8.00 6.01 -6.61
N ALA A 9 -7.44 6.14 -5.40
CA ALA A 9 -6.28 5.35 -4.99
C ALA A 9 -6.74 3.98 -4.47
N PRO A 10 -5.97 2.90 -4.76
CA PRO A 10 -6.18 1.63 -4.07
C PRO A 10 -5.87 1.81 -2.57
N MET A 11 -6.74 1.27 -1.73
CA MET A 11 -6.55 1.24 -0.27
C MET A 11 -6.71 -0.18 0.25
N MET A 12 -5.67 -0.65 0.92
CA MET A 12 -5.70 -1.87 1.73
C MET A 12 -6.03 -1.50 3.17
N PHE A 13 -6.96 -2.20 3.81
CA PHE A 13 -7.33 -1.92 5.20
C PHE A 13 -6.69 -2.91 6.16
N ASN A 14 -6.29 -2.41 7.34
CA ASN A 14 -5.81 -3.24 8.43
C ASN A 14 -6.97 -3.92 9.17
N GLU A 15 -7.71 -4.76 8.46
CA GLU A 15 -8.89 -5.51 8.93
C GLU A 15 -8.73 -6.99 8.52
N PRO A 16 -7.79 -7.73 9.16
CA PRO A 16 -7.51 -9.11 8.77
C PRO A 16 -8.75 -10.01 8.91
N GLY A 17 -8.90 -10.97 8.00
CA GLY A 17 -10.06 -11.85 7.93
C GLY A 17 -11.28 -11.27 7.22
N CYS A 18 -11.20 -10.02 6.72
CA CYS A 18 -12.26 -9.38 5.94
C CYS A 18 -11.84 -9.16 4.47
N GLY A 19 -12.75 -9.44 3.54
CA GLY A 19 -12.53 -9.23 2.10
C GLY A 19 -11.89 -10.43 1.40
N PHE A 20 -10.92 -10.17 0.52
CA PHE A 20 -10.31 -11.16 -0.36
C PHE A 20 -8.80 -11.24 -0.15
N HIS A 21 -8.20 -12.36 -0.55
CA HIS A 21 -6.75 -12.46 -0.73
C HIS A 21 -6.32 -11.57 -1.90
N VAL A 22 -5.43 -10.63 -1.63
CA VAL A 22 -5.02 -9.63 -2.61
C VAL A 22 -3.75 -10.06 -3.31
N SER A 23 -3.76 -10.03 -4.64
CA SER A 23 -2.59 -10.29 -5.48
C SER A 23 -1.74 -9.04 -5.64
N GLY A 24 -0.42 -9.20 -5.60
CA GLY A 24 0.53 -8.12 -5.75
C GLY A 24 1.92 -8.62 -6.09
N GLU A 25 2.91 -7.76 -5.91
CA GLU A 25 4.31 -8.01 -6.24
C GLU A 25 5.18 -7.89 -4.98
N LEU A 26 6.22 -8.72 -4.91
CA LEU A 26 7.18 -8.71 -3.81
C LEU A 26 8.51 -8.13 -4.30
N TYR A 27 9.04 -7.15 -3.56
CA TYR A 27 10.30 -6.47 -3.88
C TYR A 27 11.28 -6.51 -2.71
N THR A 28 12.56 -6.67 -3.02
CA THR A 28 13.64 -6.38 -2.09
C THR A 28 14.05 -4.92 -2.28
N VAL A 29 14.05 -4.15 -1.19
CA VAL A 29 14.40 -2.73 -1.19
C VAL A 29 15.38 -2.45 -0.06
N ASP A 30 16.24 -1.45 -0.25
CA ASP A 30 17.10 -0.95 0.81
C ASP A 30 16.33 0.01 1.75
N GLU A 31 16.97 0.37 2.87
CA GLU A 31 16.37 1.26 3.89
C GLU A 31 16.06 2.66 3.35
N CYS A 32 16.85 3.17 2.40
CA CYS A 32 16.65 4.49 1.81
C CYS A 32 15.39 4.51 0.92
N VAL A 33 15.19 3.47 0.14
CA VAL A 33 13.97 3.28 -0.67
C VAL A 33 12.77 3.08 0.25
N LEU A 34 12.91 2.27 1.29
CA LEU A 34 11.84 2.03 2.26
C LEU A 34 11.39 3.33 2.96
N ALA A 35 12.33 4.18 3.38
CA ALA A 35 12.03 5.48 3.98
C ALA A 35 11.31 6.44 3.01
N LYS A 36 11.66 6.40 1.71
CA LYS A 36 10.95 7.17 0.68
C LYS A 36 9.53 6.67 0.49
N LEU A 37 9.32 5.35 0.46
CA LEU A 37 7.99 4.74 0.37
C LEU A 37 7.13 5.10 1.58
N ASP A 38 7.69 5.07 2.79
CA ASP A 38 7.01 5.51 4.01
C ASP A 38 6.52 6.96 3.92
N SER A 39 7.33 7.85 3.35
CA SER A 39 6.96 9.25 3.13
C SER A 39 5.81 9.38 2.12
N ILE A 40 5.87 8.67 0.99
CA ILE A 40 4.82 8.65 -0.03
C ILE A 40 3.50 8.12 0.57
N GLU A 41 3.57 7.08 1.39
CA GLU A 41 2.42 6.45 2.03
C GLU A 41 1.95 7.16 3.31
N SER A 42 2.57 8.30 3.64
CA SER A 42 2.22 9.13 4.80
C SER A 42 2.30 8.38 6.14
N ILE A 43 3.26 7.46 6.28
CA ILE A 43 3.53 6.78 7.55
C ILE A 43 3.85 7.80 8.65
N GLY A 44 3.29 7.56 9.84
CA GLY A 44 3.32 8.49 10.97
C GLY A 44 2.11 9.43 11.05
N LYS A 45 1.32 9.56 9.97
CA LYS A 45 0.02 10.24 10.03
C LYS A 45 -1.09 9.27 10.48
N PRO A 46 -2.10 9.73 11.23
CA PRO A 46 -3.22 8.90 11.67
C PRO A 46 -3.85 8.10 10.53
N GLY A 47 -4.06 6.81 10.75
CA GLY A 47 -4.70 5.93 9.78
C GLY A 47 -3.80 5.44 8.64
N ASN A 48 -2.49 5.69 8.65
CA ASN A 48 -1.54 5.13 7.67
C ASN A 48 -0.54 4.24 8.41
N PHE A 49 -0.42 2.99 7.96
CA PHE A 49 0.32 1.96 8.68
C PHE A 49 1.25 1.21 7.73
N ARG A 50 2.43 0.85 8.23
CA ARG A 50 3.27 -0.18 7.65
C ARG A 50 3.31 -1.36 8.61
N ILE A 51 2.87 -2.52 8.16
CA ILE A 51 2.84 -3.74 8.97
C ILE A 51 3.58 -4.87 8.27
N LEU A 52 3.95 -5.89 9.03
CA LEU A 52 4.44 -7.15 8.52
C LEU A 52 3.26 -8.11 8.35
N ILE A 53 3.13 -8.70 7.17
CA ILE A 53 2.17 -9.77 6.90
C ILE A 53 2.88 -10.98 6.33
N GLU A 54 2.28 -12.14 6.51
CA GLU A 54 2.63 -13.34 5.74
C GLU A 54 2.04 -13.22 4.34
N ILE A 55 2.85 -13.59 3.34
CA ILE A 55 2.44 -13.67 1.94
C ILE A 55 2.73 -15.06 1.40
N ASP A 56 1.86 -15.50 0.50
CA ASP A 56 2.01 -16.73 -0.28
C ASP A 56 2.52 -16.38 -1.68
N PRO A 57 3.79 -16.64 -2.01
CA PRO A 57 4.30 -16.35 -3.34
C PRO A 57 3.76 -17.36 -4.36
N ALA A 58 3.79 -16.97 -5.65
CA ALA A 58 3.39 -17.85 -6.73
C ALA A 58 4.18 -19.18 -6.72
N VAL A 59 3.49 -20.24 -7.15
CA VAL A 59 3.84 -21.68 -7.12
C VAL A 59 5.34 -21.99 -6.89
N GLY A 60 5.60 -22.72 -5.81
CA GLY A 60 6.90 -23.35 -5.54
C GLY A 60 7.81 -22.58 -4.58
N ARG A 61 7.33 -21.48 -3.98
CA ARG A 61 8.06 -20.77 -2.92
C ARG A 61 7.32 -20.89 -1.58
N PRO A 62 8.05 -20.98 -0.45
CA PRO A 62 7.44 -20.96 0.87
C PRO A 62 6.83 -19.59 1.16
N SER A 63 5.88 -19.55 2.08
CA SER A 63 5.37 -18.30 2.62
C SER A 63 6.51 -17.49 3.25
N THR A 64 6.38 -16.17 3.22
CA THR A 64 7.40 -15.28 3.80
C THR A 64 6.76 -14.04 4.39
N LEU A 65 7.48 -13.34 5.26
CA LEU A 65 7.04 -12.08 5.83
C LEU A 65 7.48 -10.91 4.94
N ALA A 66 6.55 -10.01 4.67
CA ALA A 66 6.81 -8.81 3.89
C ALA A 66 6.15 -7.58 4.53
N HIS A 67 6.77 -6.41 4.32
CA HIS A 67 6.15 -5.14 4.67
C HIS A 67 5.06 -4.79 3.67
N VAL A 68 3.92 -4.31 4.19
CA VAL A 68 2.80 -3.83 3.39
C VAL A 68 2.25 -2.53 3.97
N TYR A 69 1.75 -1.67 3.08
CA TYR A 69 1.11 -0.41 3.44
C TYR A 69 -0.40 -0.59 3.55
N MET A 70 -0.94 -0.23 4.71
CA MET A 70 -2.35 -0.37 5.08
C MET A 70 -2.88 0.98 5.53
N LYS A 71 -4.19 1.17 5.39
CA LYS A 71 -4.91 2.38 5.78
C LYS A 71 -6.08 2.07 6.70
N SER A 72 -6.48 3.05 7.49
CA SER A 72 -7.73 3.02 8.25
C SER A 72 -8.89 3.25 7.29
N ARG A 73 -10.02 2.58 7.56
CA ARG A 73 -11.28 2.81 6.84
C ARG A 73 -11.77 4.25 6.92
N SER A 74 -11.39 4.99 7.96
CA SER A 74 -11.71 6.41 8.09
C SER A 74 -11.10 7.30 7.00
N LEU A 75 -10.08 6.81 6.28
CA LEU A 75 -9.48 7.52 5.14
C LEU A 75 -10.16 7.21 3.81
N ALA A 76 -11.08 6.24 3.79
CA ALA A 76 -11.73 5.75 2.58
C ALA A 76 -13.00 6.55 2.25
N ASP A 77 -12.86 7.85 2.03
CA ASP A 77 -13.97 8.72 1.64
C ASP A 77 -13.59 9.64 0.47
N PRO A 78 -14.37 9.67 -0.62
CA PRO A 78 -15.48 8.77 -0.94
C PRO A 78 -14.99 7.37 -1.37
N ILE A 79 -15.86 6.36 -1.27
CA ILE A 79 -15.62 5.01 -1.80
C ILE A 79 -16.10 4.94 -3.25
N HIS A 80 -15.26 4.44 -4.15
CA HIS A 80 -15.51 4.35 -5.60
C HIS A 80 -15.68 2.92 -6.13
N SER A 81 -15.52 1.91 -5.28
CA SER A 81 -15.66 0.50 -5.67
C SER A 81 -16.12 -0.39 -4.52
N GLY A 82 -16.51 -1.62 -4.85
CA GLY A 82 -16.55 -2.72 -3.89
C GLY A 82 -15.15 -3.22 -3.50
N LEU A 83 -15.11 -4.33 -2.74
CA LEU A 83 -13.85 -4.99 -2.39
C LEU A 83 -13.24 -5.68 -3.62
N LEU A 84 -11.92 -5.58 -3.73
CA LEU A 84 -11.09 -6.08 -4.83
C LEU A 84 -9.96 -6.96 -4.27
N ASP A 85 -9.65 -8.01 -5.03
CA ASP A 85 -8.49 -8.90 -4.89
C ASP A 85 -7.32 -8.48 -5.80
N ARG A 86 -7.59 -7.71 -6.86
CA ARG A 86 -6.59 -7.16 -7.76
C ARG A 86 -6.88 -5.71 -8.13
N TYR A 87 -5.83 -4.92 -8.29
CA TYR A 87 -5.94 -3.54 -8.72
C TYR A 87 -5.76 -3.42 -10.24
N GLU A 88 -6.81 -2.98 -10.94
CA GLU A 88 -6.82 -2.80 -12.40
C GLU A 88 -7.42 -1.45 -12.84
N ASP A 89 -7.80 -0.60 -11.88
CA ASP A 89 -8.44 0.70 -12.17
C ASP A 89 -7.42 1.70 -12.72
N ARG A 90 -7.84 2.49 -13.72
CA ARG A 90 -6.99 3.43 -14.47
C ARG A 90 -7.27 4.90 -14.15
N ARG A 91 -8.16 5.19 -13.20
CA ARG A 91 -8.56 6.55 -12.80
C ARG A 91 -7.63 7.18 -11.76
N PHE A 92 -6.57 6.48 -11.33
CA PHE A 92 -5.68 6.98 -10.30
C PHE A 92 -5.01 8.30 -10.70
N ILE A 93 -5.13 9.28 -9.81
CA ILE A 93 -4.54 10.60 -9.98
C ILE A 93 -3.25 10.65 -9.16
N ARG A 94 -2.12 10.76 -9.88
CA ARG A 94 -0.80 10.99 -9.27
C ARG A 94 -0.72 12.43 -8.79
N GLU A 95 -0.15 12.64 -7.62
CA GLU A 95 0.30 13.99 -7.22
C GLU A 95 1.51 14.35 -8.08
N ASP A 96 1.66 15.63 -8.41
CA ASP A 96 2.92 16.13 -8.94
C ASP A 96 4.03 15.82 -7.92
N PRO A 97 5.18 15.29 -8.36
CA PRO A 97 6.23 14.92 -7.43
C PRO A 97 6.66 16.16 -6.64
N ALA A 98 6.59 16.07 -5.32
CA ALA A 98 7.34 16.96 -4.45
C ALA A 98 8.82 16.89 -4.86
N GLN A 99 9.52 18.03 -4.88
CA GLN A 99 10.94 18.06 -5.23
C GLN A 99 11.71 17.01 -4.43
N PRO A 100 12.68 16.32 -5.04
CA PRO A 100 13.43 15.27 -4.36
C PRO A 100 14.06 15.85 -3.09
N GLY A 101 13.75 15.21 -1.95
CA GLY A 101 14.43 15.49 -0.69
C GLY A 101 15.93 15.19 -0.77
N PRO A 102 16.74 15.70 0.18
CA PRO A 102 18.18 15.51 0.17
C PRO A 102 18.54 14.01 0.16
N PRO A 103 19.64 13.61 -0.53
CA PRO A 103 20.05 12.21 -0.58
C PRO A 103 20.36 11.69 0.83
N CYS A 104 19.89 10.47 1.13
CA CYS A 104 20.33 9.74 2.31
C CYS A 104 21.85 9.58 2.29
N ARG A 105 22.51 9.91 3.40
CA ARG A 105 23.94 9.65 3.57
C ARG A 105 24.16 8.18 3.92
N PRO A 106 25.25 7.58 3.42
CA PRO A 106 25.64 6.21 3.77
C PRO A 106 26.03 6.09 5.25
#